data_AF-A0A3N7HSN4-F1
#
_entry.id   AF-A0A3N7HSN4-F1
#
_cell.length_a   1.000
_cell.length_b   1.000
_cell.length_c   1.000
_cell.angle_alpha   90.00
_cell.angle_beta   90.00
_cell.angle_gamma   90.00
#
_symmetry.space_group_name_H-M   'P 1'
#
loop_
_entity.id
_entity.type
_entity.pdbx_description
1 polymer ?
#
loop_
_entity_poly.entity_id
_entity_poly.type
_entity_poly.pdbx_seq_one_letter_code
_entity_poly.pdbx_strand_id
1 'polypeptide(L)'
;MAALALVGLPQMAAAQVYRCSSSSGTYISDKPCGGVPSGKLGMVGPTDRRQDYNVGSSSITPSVGKAPDHLAYLSPECAQLNDAIRTAPARGLKYDVINDLRNEYRRKCSEDERNAYQQLAQQQRGERDARQSQIAAQQQQANESARNREQCGELLRILTAKRRQEATMTPGEKADLQRFQANYEQRCKG
;
A
#
# COMPACT_ATOMS: atom_id res chain seq x y z
N MET A 1 -17.55 -59.01 40.80
CA MET A 1 -16.45 -58.09 41.17
C MET A 1 -15.45 -58.07 40.03
N ALA A 2 -15.30 -56.95 39.35
CA ALA A 2 -14.22 -56.72 38.38
C ALA A 2 -13.60 -55.37 38.72
N ALA A 3 -12.32 -55.41 39.08
CA ALA A 3 -11.56 -54.32 39.67
C ALA A 3 -11.04 -53.34 38.60
N LEU A 4 -11.12 -52.04 38.91
CA LEU A 4 -10.43 -50.98 38.19
C LEU A 4 -8.91 -51.08 38.42
N ALA A 5 -8.13 -51.07 37.34
CA ALA A 5 -6.70 -50.80 37.38
C ALA A 5 -6.41 -49.51 36.59
N LEU A 6 -6.23 -48.42 37.32
CA LEU A 6 -5.63 -47.17 36.87
C LEU A 6 -4.10 -47.31 36.98
N VAL A 7 -3.37 -47.25 35.86
CA VAL A 7 -1.91 -47.06 35.89
C VAL A 7 -1.45 -46.10 34.81
N GLY A 8 -1.05 -44.90 35.25
CA GLY A 8 0.19 -44.21 34.88
C GLY A 8 0.38 -43.73 33.43
N LEU A 9 0.02 -42.47 33.16
CA LEU A 9 0.57 -41.70 32.04
C LEU A 9 1.97 -41.17 32.42
N PRO A 10 3.00 -41.32 31.56
CA PRO A 10 4.32 -40.74 31.82
C PRO A 10 4.26 -39.22 31.69
N GLN A 11 4.83 -38.51 32.67
CA GLN A 11 5.09 -37.07 32.57
C GLN A 11 6.13 -36.84 31.47
N MET A 12 5.68 -36.40 30.28
CA MET A 12 6.58 -35.83 29.28
C MET A 12 7.15 -34.52 29.85
N ALA A 13 8.44 -34.51 30.18
CA ALA A 13 9.17 -33.29 30.43
C ALA A 13 9.10 -32.42 29.17
N ALA A 14 8.40 -31.29 29.26
CA ALA A 14 8.33 -30.32 28.17
C ALA A 14 9.75 -29.80 27.89
N ALA A 15 10.27 -30.06 26.69
CA ALA A 15 11.51 -29.45 26.21
C ALA A 15 11.27 -27.94 26.10
N GLN A 16 11.79 -27.17 27.07
CA GLN A 16 11.72 -25.71 27.03
C GLN A 16 12.72 -25.23 25.98
N VAL A 17 12.20 -24.78 24.85
CA VAL A 17 13.04 -24.25 23.77
C VAL A 17 13.12 -22.73 23.92
N TYR A 18 14.34 -22.22 24.08
CA TYR A 18 14.60 -20.80 24.30
C TYR A 18 14.95 -20.11 22.99
N ARG A 19 14.38 -18.92 22.77
CA ARG A 19 14.75 -18.06 21.64
C ARG A 19 15.83 -17.08 22.10
N CYS A 20 17.06 -17.32 21.66
CA CYS A 20 18.23 -16.53 21.99
C CYS A 20 18.54 -15.51 20.90
N SER A 21 19.11 -14.36 21.28
CA SER A 21 19.62 -13.35 20.37
C SER A 21 21.11 -13.13 20.63
N SER A 22 21.96 -13.28 19.62
CA SER A 22 23.37 -12.88 19.62
C SER A 22 23.57 -11.64 18.73
N SER A 23 24.79 -11.08 18.75
CA SER A 23 25.17 -9.96 17.87
C SER A 23 25.02 -10.26 16.37
N SER A 24 24.88 -11.54 15.97
CA SER A 24 24.73 -11.99 14.59
C SER A 24 23.32 -12.46 14.22
N GLY A 25 22.35 -12.47 15.15
CA GLY A 25 20.96 -12.82 14.86
C GLY A 25 20.26 -13.59 15.97
N THR A 26 19.03 -14.04 15.70
CA THR A 26 18.25 -14.85 16.65
C THR A 26 18.29 -16.33 16.29
N TYR A 27 18.56 -17.20 17.27
CA TYR A 27 18.59 -18.66 17.13
C TYR A 27 17.79 -19.35 18.24
N ILE A 28 17.43 -20.61 18.01
CA ILE A 28 16.64 -21.41 18.93
C ILE A 28 17.58 -22.40 19.63
N SER A 29 17.52 -22.46 20.97
CA SER A 29 18.42 -23.25 21.82
C SER A 29 17.63 -24.04 22.85
N ASP A 30 17.97 -25.31 23.03
CA ASP A 30 17.42 -26.17 24.08
C ASP A 30 18.02 -25.88 25.46
N LYS A 31 18.99 -24.96 25.54
CA LYS A 31 19.59 -24.46 26.78
C LYS A 31 19.30 -22.96 26.94
N PRO A 32 19.07 -22.48 28.17
CA PRO A 32 18.85 -21.06 28.42
C PRO A 32 20.06 -20.24 27.94
N CYS A 33 19.79 -19.08 27.32
CA CYS A 33 20.81 -18.25 26.70
C CYS A 33 21.83 -17.78 27.76
N GLY A 34 23.09 -18.19 27.63
CA GLY A 34 24.14 -17.74 28.54
C GLY A 34 24.45 -16.25 28.32
N GLY A 35 24.31 -15.44 29.39
CA GLY A 35 24.82 -14.07 29.41
C GLY A 35 23.80 -12.92 29.25
N VAL A 36 22.50 -13.16 29.45
CA VAL A 36 21.48 -12.09 29.41
C VAL A 36 20.93 -11.81 30.81
N PRO A 37 20.93 -10.56 31.31
CA PRO A 37 20.30 -10.22 32.58
C PRO A 37 18.79 -10.51 32.52
N SER A 38 18.29 -11.15 33.56
CA SER A 38 16.89 -11.58 33.73
C SER A 38 15.93 -10.44 33.46
N GLY A 39 15.12 -10.51 32.39
CA GLY A 39 14.11 -9.49 32.14
C GLY A 39 13.36 -9.52 30.81
N LYS A 40 13.80 -10.27 29.80
CA LYS A 40 13.04 -10.44 28.55
C LYS A 40 13.14 -11.87 28.03
N LEU A 41 12.33 -12.76 28.59
CA LEU A 41 12.10 -14.08 28.01
C LEU A 41 10.60 -14.26 27.80
N GLY A 42 10.19 -14.28 26.53
CA GLY A 42 8.91 -14.86 26.15
C GLY A 42 8.99 -16.36 26.38
N MET A 43 8.39 -16.83 27.48
CA MET A 43 8.15 -18.24 27.72
C MET A 43 7.13 -18.73 26.67
N VAL A 44 7.53 -19.68 25.82
CA VAL A 44 6.57 -20.43 25.00
C VAL A 44 6.18 -21.66 25.82
N GLY A 45 5.11 -21.51 26.61
CA GLY A 45 4.39 -22.67 27.16
C GLY A 45 3.75 -23.47 26.01
N PRO A 46 3.37 -24.74 26.25
CA PRO A 46 2.81 -25.59 25.21
C PRO A 46 1.47 -25.00 24.76
N THR A 47 1.49 -24.26 23.67
CA THR A 47 0.24 -23.88 23.00
C THR A 47 -0.32 -25.16 22.43
N ASP A 48 -1.52 -25.51 22.86
CA ASP A 48 -2.41 -26.51 22.27
C ASP A 48 -2.83 -26.03 20.87
N ARG A 49 -1.85 -25.86 19.99
CA ARG A 49 -2.05 -25.91 18.56
C ARG A 49 -1.85 -27.37 18.23
N ARG A 50 -2.94 -28.00 17.81
CA ARG A 50 -2.90 -29.18 16.94
C ARG A 50 -2.01 -28.83 15.75
N GLN A 51 -0.71 -28.97 15.92
CA GLN A 51 0.24 -29.14 14.85
C GLN A 51 0.09 -30.61 14.52
N ASP A 52 -0.80 -30.86 13.56
CA ASP A 52 -0.86 -32.13 12.87
C ASP A 52 0.57 -32.55 12.58
N TYR A 53 1.01 -33.64 13.19
CA TYR A 53 2.22 -34.35 12.82
C TYR A 53 1.97 -34.87 11.40
N ASN A 54 2.16 -33.99 10.42
CA ASN A 54 2.26 -34.39 9.04
C ASN A 54 3.63 -35.05 8.92
N VAL A 55 3.67 -36.33 9.24
CA VAL A 55 4.54 -37.30 8.55
C VAL A 55 4.03 -37.34 7.12
N GLY A 56 4.26 -36.24 6.41
CA GLY A 56 3.71 -35.96 5.11
C GLY A 56 4.77 -36.22 4.10
N SER A 57 4.58 -37.24 3.26
CA SER A 57 5.11 -37.23 1.91
C SER A 57 4.97 -35.81 1.36
N SER A 58 6.09 -35.09 1.22
CA SER A 58 6.14 -33.73 0.70
C SER A 58 5.71 -33.75 -0.76
N SER A 59 4.42 -33.87 -1.01
CA SER A 59 3.81 -33.45 -2.26
C SER A 59 3.89 -31.92 -2.26
N ILE A 60 5.03 -31.40 -2.70
CA ILE A 60 5.21 -29.99 -3.04
C ILE A 60 4.19 -29.71 -4.14
N THR A 61 3.01 -29.24 -3.76
CA THR A 61 2.06 -28.69 -4.72
C THR A 61 2.62 -27.34 -5.17
N PRO A 62 2.88 -27.14 -6.48
CA PRO A 62 3.39 -25.86 -6.97
C PRO A 62 2.36 -24.77 -6.68
N SER A 63 2.73 -23.80 -5.84
CA SER A 63 1.88 -22.62 -5.60
C SER A 63 1.81 -21.79 -6.88
N VAL A 64 0.60 -21.55 -7.38
CA VAL A 64 0.38 -20.72 -8.56
C VAL A 64 0.47 -19.25 -8.12
N GLY A 65 1.54 -18.56 -8.50
CA GLY A 65 1.76 -17.15 -8.16
C GLY A 65 0.67 -16.20 -8.71
N LYS A 66 0.67 -14.96 -8.20
CA LYS A 66 -0.23 -13.88 -8.67
C LYS A 66 -0.14 -13.77 -10.21
N ALA A 67 -1.31 -13.68 -10.85
CA ALA A 67 -1.40 -13.51 -12.29
C ALA A 67 -0.82 -12.13 -12.70
N PRO A 68 -0.05 -12.04 -13.80
CA PRO A 68 0.48 -10.77 -14.29
C PRO A 68 -0.62 -9.73 -14.59
N ASP A 69 -0.36 -8.46 -14.32
CA ASP A 69 -1.39 -7.40 -14.43
C ASP A 69 -1.80 -7.11 -15.90
N HIS A 70 -0.93 -7.38 -16.89
CA HIS A 70 -1.25 -7.17 -18.31
C HIS A 70 -2.28 -8.19 -18.85
N LEU A 71 -2.53 -9.29 -18.13
CA LEU A 71 -3.51 -10.30 -18.57
C LEU A 71 -4.93 -9.74 -18.66
N ALA A 72 -5.24 -8.68 -17.91
CA ALA A 72 -6.53 -7.98 -17.99
C ALA A 72 -6.78 -7.34 -19.37
N TYR A 73 -5.73 -7.13 -20.16
CA TYR A 73 -5.78 -6.51 -21.48
C TYR A 73 -5.56 -7.50 -22.62
N LEU A 74 -5.29 -8.77 -22.31
CA LEU A 74 -5.22 -9.81 -23.33
C LEU A 74 -6.61 -10.17 -23.83
N SER A 75 -6.68 -10.66 -25.06
CA SER A 75 -7.85 -11.35 -25.58
C SER A 75 -8.17 -12.59 -24.72
N PRO A 76 -9.46 -13.01 -24.66
CA PRO A 76 -9.88 -14.16 -23.87
C PRO A 76 -9.14 -15.46 -24.23
N GLU A 77 -8.82 -15.67 -25.50
CA GLU A 77 -8.08 -16.86 -25.97
C GLU A 77 -6.65 -16.88 -25.43
N CYS A 78 -5.95 -15.74 -25.52
CA CYS A 78 -4.58 -15.62 -25.04
C CYS A 78 -4.49 -15.65 -23.51
N ALA A 79 -5.45 -15.04 -22.81
CA ALA A 79 -5.57 -15.16 -21.37
C ALA A 79 -5.75 -16.63 -20.93
N GLN A 80 -6.60 -17.38 -21.62
CA GLN A 80 -6.83 -18.80 -21.33
C GLN A 80 -5.58 -19.65 -21.56
N LEU A 81 -4.86 -19.44 -22.66
CA LEU A 81 -3.59 -20.12 -22.93
C LEU A 81 -2.52 -19.78 -21.89
N ASN A 82 -2.43 -18.52 -21.47
CA ASN A 82 -1.52 -18.10 -20.41
C ASN A 82 -1.86 -18.79 -19.07
N ASP A 83 -3.15 -18.83 -18.71
CA ASP A 83 -3.60 -19.52 -17.50
C ASP A 83 -3.36 -21.03 -17.57
N ALA A 84 -3.52 -21.65 -18.74
CA ALA A 84 -3.17 -23.05 -18.94
C ALA A 84 -1.68 -23.29 -18.67
N ILE A 85 -0.78 -22.44 -19.21
CA ILE A 85 0.67 -22.52 -18.95
C ILE A 85 0.99 -22.29 -17.47
N ARG A 86 0.38 -21.28 -16.85
CA ARG A 86 0.67 -20.88 -15.46
C ARG A 86 0.24 -21.96 -14.46
N THR A 87 -0.90 -22.60 -14.72
CA THR A 87 -1.44 -23.65 -13.85
C THR A 87 -0.97 -25.06 -14.24
N ALA A 88 -0.29 -25.22 -15.39
CA ALA A 88 0.14 -26.51 -15.89
C ALA A 88 1.00 -27.33 -14.91
N PRO A 89 1.99 -26.76 -14.19
CA PRO A 89 2.76 -27.53 -13.21
C PRO A 89 1.89 -28.02 -12.04
N ALA A 90 0.97 -27.18 -11.56
CA ALA A 90 0.05 -27.54 -10.48
C ALA A 90 -0.96 -28.62 -10.91
N ARG A 91 -1.27 -28.70 -12.21
CA ARG A 91 -2.08 -29.76 -12.82
C ARG A 91 -1.27 -31.03 -13.15
N GLY A 92 0.02 -31.07 -12.85
CA GLY A 92 0.87 -32.23 -13.11
C GLY A 92 1.17 -32.46 -14.59
N LEU A 93 1.06 -31.43 -15.44
CA LEU A 93 1.39 -31.55 -16.86
C LEU A 93 2.90 -31.76 -17.05
N LYS A 94 3.24 -32.63 -18.01
CA LYS A 94 4.63 -32.90 -18.38
C LYS A 94 5.29 -31.67 -18.99
N TYR A 95 6.61 -31.56 -18.80
CA TYR A 95 7.41 -30.43 -19.29
C TYR A 95 7.27 -30.20 -20.80
N ASP A 96 7.23 -31.26 -21.60
CA ASP A 96 7.09 -31.15 -23.07
C ASP A 96 5.77 -30.48 -23.46
N VAL A 97 4.66 -30.88 -22.82
CA VAL A 97 3.33 -30.27 -23.03
C VAL A 97 3.34 -28.79 -22.63
N ILE A 98 4.03 -28.44 -21.54
CA ILE A 98 4.18 -27.05 -21.12
C ILE A 98 4.96 -26.23 -22.15
N ASN A 99 5.99 -26.81 -22.75
CA ASN A 99 6.76 -26.16 -23.80
C ASN A 99 5.95 -25.96 -25.07
N ASP A 100 5.16 -26.95 -25.47
CA ASP A 100 4.25 -26.82 -26.61
C ASP A 100 3.22 -25.71 -26.39
N LEU A 101 2.59 -25.67 -25.21
CA LEU A 101 1.69 -24.58 -24.83
C LEU A 101 2.39 -23.21 -24.89
N ARG A 102 3.63 -23.10 -24.40
CA ARG A 102 4.41 -21.86 -24.47
C ARG A 102 4.72 -21.46 -25.91
N ASN A 103 5.03 -22.42 -26.77
CA ASN A 103 5.32 -22.17 -28.19
C ASN A 103 4.06 -21.71 -28.93
N GLU A 104 2.92 -22.36 -28.66
CA GLU A 104 1.63 -21.99 -29.21
C GLU A 104 1.22 -20.58 -28.76
N TYR A 105 1.33 -20.28 -27.47
CA TYR A 105 1.08 -18.95 -26.92
C TYR A 105 1.96 -17.90 -27.60
N ARG A 106 3.28 -18.13 -27.73
CA ARG A 106 4.17 -17.19 -28.42
C ARG A 106 3.77 -16.94 -29.86
N ARG A 107 3.35 -17.98 -30.59
CA ARG A 107 2.94 -17.86 -31.99
C ARG A 107 1.63 -17.11 -32.15
N LYS A 108 0.63 -17.43 -31.33
CA LYS A 108 -0.72 -16.87 -31.45
C LYS A 108 -0.90 -15.52 -30.76
N CYS A 109 -0.19 -15.29 -29.66
CA CYS A 109 -0.48 -14.21 -28.72
C CYS A 109 0.61 -13.14 -28.64
N SER A 110 1.70 -13.22 -29.42
CA SER A 110 2.80 -12.24 -29.30
C SER A 110 2.39 -10.80 -29.61
N GLU A 111 1.48 -10.58 -30.57
CA GLU A 111 0.98 -9.24 -30.88
C GLU A 111 0.01 -8.73 -29.82
N ASP A 112 -0.90 -9.59 -29.38
CA ASP A 112 -1.88 -9.29 -28.34
C ASP A 112 -1.18 -8.97 -27.01
N GLU A 113 -0.14 -9.72 -26.66
CA GLU A 113 0.70 -9.49 -25.50
C GLU A 113 1.43 -8.14 -25.59
N ARG A 114 1.99 -7.77 -26.75
CA ARG A 114 2.58 -6.45 -26.96
C ARG A 114 1.55 -5.33 -26.76
N ASN A 115 0.35 -5.50 -27.32
CA ASN A 115 -0.72 -4.51 -27.20
C ASN A 115 -1.20 -4.39 -25.74
N ALA A 116 -1.36 -5.51 -25.03
CA ALA A 116 -1.71 -5.55 -23.63
C ALA A 116 -0.67 -4.81 -22.75
N TYR A 117 0.62 -5.03 -23.01
CA TYR A 117 1.69 -4.28 -22.34
C TYR A 117 1.63 -2.78 -22.64
N GLN A 118 1.35 -2.40 -23.89
CA GLN A 118 1.20 -1.00 -24.26
C GLN A 118 0.01 -0.34 -23.54
N GLN A 119 -1.14 -1.01 -23.49
CA GLN A 119 -2.33 -0.52 -22.80
C GLN A 119 -2.08 -0.35 -21.30
N LEU A 120 -1.48 -1.35 -20.64
CA LEU A 120 -1.11 -1.26 -19.23
C LEU A 120 -0.16 -0.08 -18.98
N ALA A 121 0.87 0.09 -19.82
CA ALA A 121 1.80 1.20 -19.70
C ALA A 121 1.14 2.56 -19.93
N GLN A 122 0.19 2.65 -20.85
CA GLN A 122 -0.61 3.86 -21.09
C GLN A 122 -1.50 4.18 -19.89
N GLN A 123 -2.19 3.20 -19.33
CA GLN A 123 -3.01 3.36 -18.13
C GLN A 123 -2.16 3.87 -16.96
N GLN A 124 -1.03 3.22 -16.68
CA GLN A 124 -0.14 3.63 -15.59
C GLN A 124 0.46 5.03 -15.78
N ARG A 125 0.69 5.46 -17.03
CA ARG A 125 1.06 6.85 -17.33
C ARG A 125 -0.12 7.78 -17.04
N GLY A 126 -1.30 7.50 -17.59
CA GLY A 126 -2.51 8.29 -17.37
C GLY A 126 -2.87 8.46 -15.89
N GLU A 127 -2.75 7.41 -15.08
CA GLU A 127 -3.00 7.49 -13.63
C GLU A 127 -1.98 8.38 -12.90
N ARG A 128 -0.71 8.30 -13.29
CA ARG A 128 0.34 9.15 -12.72
C ARG A 128 0.13 10.60 -13.13
N ASP A 129 -0.15 10.85 -14.40
CA ASP A 129 -0.38 12.19 -14.94
C ASP A 129 -1.65 12.81 -14.33
N ALA A 130 -2.72 12.04 -14.18
CA ALA A 130 -3.94 12.47 -13.50
C ALA A 130 -3.66 12.86 -12.06
N ARG A 131 -2.93 12.03 -11.30
CA ARG A 131 -2.54 12.36 -9.91
C ARG A 131 -1.69 13.62 -9.85
N GLN A 132 -0.69 13.75 -10.73
CA GLN A 132 0.18 14.93 -10.76
C GLN A 132 -0.60 16.20 -11.13
N SER A 133 -1.50 16.13 -12.11
CA SER A 133 -2.36 17.24 -12.51
C SER A 133 -3.28 17.71 -11.38
N GLN A 134 -3.85 16.77 -10.61
CA GLN A 134 -4.68 17.09 -9.45
C GLN A 134 -3.88 17.81 -8.35
N ILE A 135 -2.67 17.31 -8.04
CA ILE A 135 -1.78 17.94 -7.05
C ILE A 135 -1.38 19.35 -7.52
N ALA A 136 -0.98 19.49 -8.78
CA ALA A 136 -0.61 20.78 -9.35
C ALA A 136 -1.78 21.77 -9.33
N ALA A 137 -2.99 21.34 -9.70
CA ALA A 137 -4.19 22.17 -9.68
C ALA A 137 -4.55 22.61 -8.25
N GLN A 138 -4.50 21.69 -7.27
CA GLN A 138 -4.72 22.02 -5.86
C GLN A 138 -3.70 23.03 -5.34
N GLN A 139 -2.42 22.84 -5.71
CA GLN A 139 -1.36 23.75 -5.29
C GLN A 139 -1.49 25.13 -5.94
N GLN A 140 -1.89 25.20 -7.22
CA GLN A 140 -2.20 26.46 -7.90
C GLN A 140 -3.37 27.18 -7.23
N GLN A 141 -4.46 26.49 -6.93
CA GLN A 141 -5.62 27.07 -6.25
C GLN A 141 -5.25 27.55 -4.83
N ALA A 142 -4.46 26.77 -4.10
CA ALA A 142 -3.97 27.18 -2.78
C ALA A 142 -3.10 28.45 -2.86
N ASN A 143 -2.16 28.51 -3.82
CA ASN A 143 -1.29 29.66 -4.04
C ASN A 143 -2.09 30.91 -4.45
N GLU A 144 -3.08 30.77 -5.34
CA GLU A 144 -3.94 31.86 -5.74
C GLU A 144 -4.78 32.38 -4.57
N SER A 145 -5.35 31.47 -3.78
CA SER A 145 -6.09 31.85 -2.57
C SER A 145 -5.21 32.55 -1.53
N ALA A 146 -3.93 32.19 -1.43
CA ALA A 146 -2.97 32.83 -0.53
C ALA A 146 -2.64 34.25 -1.01
N ARG A 147 -2.34 34.41 -2.31
CA ARG A 147 -2.09 35.73 -2.92
C ARG A 147 -3.29 36.66 -2.79
N ASN A 148 -4.51 36.15 -3.03
CA ASN A 148 -5.73 36.94 -2.88
C ASN A 148 -5.92 37.38 -1.43
N ARG A 149 -5.65 36.51 -0.45
CA ARG A 149 -5.69 36.85 0.97
C ARG A 149 -4.66 37.90 1.35
N GLU A 150 -3.44 37.82 0.83
CA GLU A 150 -2.39 38.82 1.04
C GLU A 150 -2.80 40.18 0.48
N GLN A 151 -3.29 40.22 -0.77
CA GLN A 151 -3.77 41.45 -1.40
C GLN A 151 -4.91 42.10 -0.59
N CYS A 152 -5.87 41.31 -0.14
CA CYS A 152 -6.97 41.79 0.68
C CYS A 152 -6.49 42.28 2.07
N GLY A 153 -5.51 41.61 2.66
CA GLY A 153 -4.86 42.06 3.89
C GLY A 153 -4.20 43.43 3.74
N GLU A 154 -3.48 43.67 2.65
CA GLU A 154 -2.86 44.97 2.37
C GLU A 154 -3.88 46.07 2.11
N LEU A 155 -4.94 45.78 1.34
CA LEU A 155 -6.03 46.74 1.12
C LEU A 155 -6.69 47.14 2.45
N LEU A 156 -6.92 46.18 3.34
CA LEU A 156 -7.49 46.45 4.65
C LEU A 156 -6.55 47.30 5.52
N ARG A 157 -5.23 47.04 5.48
CA ARG A 157 -4.23 47.88 6.16
C ARG A 157 -4.28 49.33 5.69
N ILE A 158 -4.30 49.56 4.38
CA ILE A 158 -4.41 50.91 3.80
C ILE A 158 -5.73 51.57 4.22
N LEU A 159 -6.84 50.82 4.15
CA LEU A 159 -8.16 51.33 4.48
C LEU A 159 -8.24 51.76 5.95
N THR A 160 -7.71 50.94 6.87
CA THR A 160 -7.65 51.29 8.30
C THR A 160 -6.77 52.50 8.56
N ALA A 161 -5.65 52.64 7.87
CA ALA A 161 -4.80 53.83 7.97
C ALA A 161 -5.54 55.10 7.49
N LYS A 162 -6.23 55.02 6.33
CA LYS A 162 -7.01 56.15 5.79
C LYS A 162 -8.18 56.54 6.69
N ARG A 163 -8.91 55.57 7.27
CA ARG A 163 -9.98 55.86 8.23
C ARG A 163 -9.49 56.63 9.46
N ARG A 164 -8.27 56.37 9.94
CA ARG A 164 -7.69 57.13 11.07
C ARG A 164 -7.47 58.61 10.73
N GLN A 165 -7.28 58.93 9.45
CA GLN A 165 -7.07 60.28 8.94
C GLN A 165 -8.38 60.94 8.44
N GLU A 166 -9.52 60.26 8.54
CA GLU A 166 -10.80 60.72 7.98
C GLU A 166 -11.25 62.08 8.53
N ALA A 167 -10.92 62.38 9.79
CA ALA A 167 -11.24 63.65 10.43
C ALA A 167 -10.55 64.86 9.75
N THR A 168 -9.39 64.65 9.12
CA THR A 168 -8.61 65.71 8.46
C THR A 168 -8.80 65.75 6.94
N MET A 169 -9.64 64.86 6.38
CA MET A 169 -9.89 64.76 4.94
C MET A 169 -10.92 65.79 4.44
N THR A 170 -10.71 66.27 3.22
CA THR A 170 -11.68 67.07 2.47
C THR A 170 -12.91 66.24 2.06
N PRO A 171 -14.04 66.88 1.69
CA PRO A 171 -15.23 66.16 1.23
C PRO A 171 -14.98 65.23 0.02
N GLY A 172 -14.10 65.64 -0.91
CA GLY A 172 -13.74 64.82 -2.07
C GLY A 172 -12.98 63.55 -1.67
N GLU A 173 -11.99 63.69 -0.79
CA GLU A 173 -11.20 62.55 -0.29
C GLU A 173 -12.06 61.55 0.52
N LYS A 174 -13.07 62.05 1.26
CA LYS A 174 -14.05 61.19 1.94
C LYS A 174 -14.89 60.37 0.96
N ALA A 175 -15.33 60.98 -0.15
CA ALA A 175 -16.05 60.26 -1.20
C ALA A 175 -15.16 59.19 -1.86
N ASP A 176 -13.87 59.48 -2.07
CA ASP A 176 -12.91 58.51 -2.59
C ASP A 176 -12.62 57.36 -1.61
N LEU A 177 -12.55 57.65 -0.32
CA LEU A 177 -12.42 56.63 0.73
C LEU A 177 -13.64 55.70 0.75
N GLN A 178 -14.86 56.24 0.62
CA GLN A 178 -16.08 55.43 0.53
C GLN A 178 -16.09 54.53 -0.71
N ARG A 179 -15.68 55.05 -1.88
CA ARG A 179 -15.51 54.25 -3.11
C ARG A 179 -14.48 53.15 -2.94
N PHE A 180 -13.36 53.45 -2.27
CA PHE A 180 -12.32 52.46 -1.99
C PHE A 180 -12.84 51.35 -1.05
N GLN A 181 -13.63 51.70 -0.04
CA GLN A 181 -14.27 50.73 0.84
C GLN A 181 -15.25 49.83 0.10
N ALA A 182 -16.12 50.38 -0.74
CA ALA A 182 -17.05 49.59 -1.53
C ALA A 182 -16.32 48.59 -2.45
N ASN A 183 -15.22 49.03 -3.09
CA ASN A 183 -14.39 48.15 -3.92
C ASN A 183 -13.71 47.03 -3.12
N TYR A 184 -13.25 47.32 -1.90
CA TYR A 184 -12.72 46.30 -1.01
C TYR A 184 -13.79 45.27 -0.63
N GLU A 185 -14.99 45.72 -0.26
CA GLU A 185 -16.09 44.83 0.12
C GLU A 185 -16.50 43.91 -1.04
N GLN A 186 -16.57 44.44 -2.26
CA GLN A 186 -16.87 43.65 -3.46
C GLN A 186 -15.79 42.61 -3.81
N ARG A 187 -14.51 42.93 -3.58
CA ARG A 187 -13.39 42.06 -4.02
C ARG A 187 -12.90 41.08 -2.97
N CYS A 188 -13.05 41.39 -1.69
CA CYS A 188 -12.37 40.68 -0.59
C CYS A 188 -13.32 40.10 0.46
N LYS A 189 -14.61 40.44 0.43
CA LYS A 189 -15.63 39.96 1.37
C LYS A 189 -16.72 39.11 0.71
N GLY A 190 -16.68 38.99 -0.62
CA GLY A 190 -17.58 38.14 -1.42
C GLY A 190 -17.20 36.68 -1.37
#